data_AF-A0A4U8TAI1-F1
#
_entry.id   AF-A0A4U8TAI1-F1
#
_cell.length_a   1.000
_cell.length_b   1.000
_cell.length_c   1.000
_cell.angle_alpha   90.00
_cell.angle_beta   90.00
_cell.angle_gamma   90.00
#
_symmetry.space_group_name_H-M   'P 1'
#
loop_
_entity.id
_entity.type
_entity.pdbx_description
1 polymer ?
#
loop_
_entity_poly.entity_id
_entity_poly.type
_entity_poly.pdbx_seq_one_letter_code
_entity_poly.pdbx_strand_id
1 'polypeptide(L)'
;MKISTSTTQNLAQEEIKREAKKDINKKDLKETKQAQNAPKSAQKVAAKSVDTSELKNSPLTQEIKNINSNIGRLQVAQKSLDAIESDVRKVVELTEQSKQTADKKEQNEIQDEINALKKNIESTLKKATFESSNVFAKSIMDNDEVLFDAPKLNVSLLNSNAQKFYDVLKEQQVQVKDALETLKDQAEENADKLAKNDKALARNKAGKIQNENKAASRDMQNTDGSFLKKLGSLFRVSHDTDKLSNQRVKELLA
;
A
#
# COMPACT_ATOMS: atom_id res chain seq x y z
N MET A 1 -13.16 51.38 -29.34
CA MET A 1 -11.78 50.94 -29.05
C MET A 1 -11.83 49.50 -28.58
N LYS A 2 -11.16 48.59 -29.30
CA LYS A 2 -11.05 47.18 -28.95
C LYS A 2 -9.75 47.00 -28.16
N ILE A 3 -9.84 46.67 -26.88
CA ILE A 3 -8.67 46.39 -26.04
C ILE A 3 -8.37 44.91 -26.18
N SER A 4 -7.21 44.62 -26.77
CA SER A 4 -6.69 43.28 -27.02
C SER A 4 -6.22 42.67 -25.69
N THR A 5 -6.89 41.60 -25.23
CA THR A 5 -6.58 40.88 -23.98
C THR A 5 -5.54 39.77 -24.16
N SER A 6 -4.87 39.71 -25.32
CA SER A 6 -3.95 38.60 -25.65
C SER A 6 -2.51 38.77 -25.14
N THR A 7 -2.18 39.88 -24.46
CA THR A 7 -0.78 40.19 -24.11
C THR A 7 -0.40 39.81 -22.68
N THR A 8 -1.37 39.62 -21.77
CA THR A 8 -1.07 39.36 -20.34
C THR A 8 -0.97 37.87 -19.99
N GLN A 9 -1.40 36.96 -20.87
CA GLN A 9 -1.30 35.50 -20.63
C GLN A 9 0.03 34.88 -21.06
N ASN A 10 0.83 35.57 -21.89
CA ASN A 10 2.11 35.03 -22.35
C ASN A 10 3.29 35.28 -21.39
N LEU A 11 3.22 36.25 -20.47
CA LEU A 11 4.29 36.47 -19.50
C LEU A 11 4.23 35.50 -18.30
N ALA A 12 3.05 35.04 -17.89
CA ALA A 12 2.92 34.09 -16.78
C ALA A 12 3.31 32.64 -17.16
N GLN A 13 3.33 32.29 -18.45
CA GLN A 13 3.77 30.97 -18.91
C GLN A 13 5.28 30.90 -19.21
N GLU A 14 5.97 32.03 -19.36
CA GLU A 14 7.41 32.04 -19.64
C GLU A 14 8.29 31.99 -18.37
N GLU A 15 7.79 32.48 -17.22
CA GLU A 15 8.53 32.36 -15.93
C GLU A 15 8.48 30.94 -15.35
N ILE A 16 7.35 30.24 -15.44
CA ILE A 16 7.21 28.88 -14.89
C ILE A 16 8.03 27.85 -15.68
N LYS A 17 8.30 28.10 -16.98
CA LYS A 17 9.18 27.25 -17.80
C LYS A 17 10.68 27.54 -17.62
N ARG A 18 11.06 28.69 -17.05
CA ARG A 18 12.48 29.01 -16.76
C ARG A 18 12.96 28.53 -15.40
N GLU A 19 12.06 28.35 -14.42
CA GLU A 19 12.43 27.75 -13.13
C GLU A 19 12.49 26.21 -13.17
N ALA A 20 11.76 25.55 -14.07
CA ALA A 20 11.80 24.09 -14.20
C ALA A 20 13.02 23.53 -14.96
N LYS A 21 13.95 24.37 -15.46
CA LYS A 21 15.12 23.94 -16.24
C LYS A 21 16.49 24.23 -15.61
N LYS A 22 16.55 24.72 -14.36
CA LYS A 22 17.84 24.96 -13.67
C LYS A 22 18.16 24.03 -12.48
N ASP A 23 17.21 23.24 -11.98
CA ASP A 23 17.44 22.42 -10.78
C ASP A 23 17.56 20.90 -11.00
N ILE A 24 17.50 20.41 -12.24
CA ILE A 24 17.52 18.95 -12.51
C ILE A 24 18.93 18.37 -12.74
N ASN A 25 20.01 19.16 -12.66
CA ASN A 25 21.32 18.67 -13.12
C ASN A 25 22.53 18.80 -12.18
N LYS A 26 22.33 18.85 -10.84
CA LYS A 26 23.47 18.96 -9.90
C LYS A 26 23.32 18.25 -8.54
N LYS A 27 22.54 17.17 -8.41
CA LYS A 27 22.53 16.37 -7.17
C LYS A 27 22.75 14.85 -7.28
N ASP A 28 22.81 14.28 -8.48
CA ASP A 28 23.04 12.82 -8.65
C ASP A 28 24.37 12.44 -9.34
N LEU A 29 25.36 13.34 -9.40
CA LEU A 29 26.67 13.03 -10.00
C LEU A 29 27.85 13.62 -9.21
N LYS A 30 27.89 13.35 -7.90
CA LYS A 30 29.09 13.59 -7.07
C LYS A 30 29.36 12.43 -6.11
N GLU A 31 29.51 11.22 -6.63
CA GLU A 31 30.21 10.18 -5.86
C GLU A 31 31.01 9.17 -6.69
N THR A 32 31.17 9.41 -7.99
CA THR A 32 32.08 8.63 -8.84
C THR A 32 32.99 9.58 -9.60
N LYS A 33 34.26 9.63 -9.17
CA LYS A 33 35.45 10.25 -9.78
C LYS A 33 36.16 11.26 -8.85
N GLN A 34 36.66 10.77 -7.72
CA GLN A 34 37.93 11.26 -7.16
C GLN A 34 38.81 10.04 -6.85
N ALA A 35 39.28 9.41 -7.91
CA ALA A 35 40.34 8.40 -7.85
C ALA A 35 41.32 8.71 -8.98
N GLN A 36 42.08 9.79 -8.83
CA GLN A 36 43.39 9.98 -9.47
C GLN A 36 43.99 11.28 -8.95
N ASN A 37 45.15 11.14 -8.28
CA ASN A 37 46.12 12.16 -7.87
C ASN A 37 45.96 12.77 -6.46
N ALA A 38 46.53 12.10 -5.43
CA ALA A 38 47.44 12.64 -4.40
C ALA A 38 47.88 11.46 -3.45
N PRO A 39 48.93 11.57 -2.59
CA PRO A 39 50.09 10.69 -2.58
C PRO A 39 50.02 9.51 -1.59
N LYS A 40 50.93 8.55 -1.81
CA LYS A 40 51.23 7.38 -0.98
C LYS A 40 51.42 7.74 0.51
N SER A 41 50.45 7.47 1.36
CA SER A 41 50.60 6.98 2.75
C SER A 41 49.29 7.05 3.53
N ALA A 42 48.45 6.03 3.40
CA ALA A 42 47.42 5.73 4.40
C ALA A 42 47.05 4.25 4.29
N GLN A 43 47.28 3.51 5.38
CA GLN A 43 46.95 2.10 5.52
C GLN A 43 45.49 1.84 5.12
N LYS A 44 45.32 0.84 4.25
CA LYS A 44 44.02 0.26 3.88
C LYS A 44 43.25 -0.17 5.12
N VAL A 45 42.22 0.58 5.50
CA VAL A 45 41.01 0.01 6.11
C VAL A 45 39.99 -0.06 4.99
N ALA A 46 40.04 -1.14 4.22
CA ALA A 46 38.96 -1.48 3.31
C ALA A 46 37.77 -1.86 4.19
N ALA A 47 36.87 -0.92 4.46
CA ALA A 47 35.53 -1.24 4.92
C ALA A 47 34.95 -2.20 3.87
N LYS A 48 34.78 -3.46 4.26
CA LYS A 48 33.99 -4.43 3.48
C LYS A 48 32.61 -3.81 3.33
N SER A 49 32.32 -3.22 2.18
CA SER A 49 30.96 -3.00 1.72
C SER A 49 30.32 -4.39 1.72
N VAL A 50 29.50 -4.68 2.72
CA VAL A 50 28.66 -5.86 2.71
C VAL A 50 27.80 -5.73 1.47
N ASP A 51 27.96 -6.64 0.53
CA ASP A 51 27.16 -6.66 -0.69
C ASP A 51 25.72 -6.98 -0.29
N THR A 52 24.91 -5.93 -0.11
CA THR A 52 23.50 -6.05 0.28
C THR A 52 22.59 -6.43 -0.89
N SER A 53 23.17 -6.63 -2.08
CA SER A 53 22.42 -7.05 -3.27
C SER A 53 21.87 -8.49 -3.14
N GLU A 54 22.57 -9.38 -2.43
CA GLU A 54 22.10 -10.75 -2.16
C GLU A 54 20.86 -10.79 -1.24
N LEU A 55 20.74 -9.85 -0.29
CA LEU A 55 19.60 -9.75 0.63
C LEU A 55 18.35 -9.15 -0.02
N LYS A 56 18.49 -8.27 -1.01
CA LYS A 56 17.36 -7.64 -1.72
C LYS A 56 16.65 -8.57 -2.71
N ASN A 57 17.33 -9.63 -3.16
CA ASN A 57 16.84 -10.56 -4.16
C ASN A 57 16.54 -11.97 -3.61
N SER A 58 16.53 -12.13 -2.28
CA SER A 58 16.11 -13.39 -1.66
C SER A 58 14.63 -13.66 -1.97
N PRO A 59 14.23 -14.92 -2.31
CA PRO A 59 12.84 -15.30 -2.49
C PRO A 59 11.93 -14.84 -1.36
N LEU A 60 12.41 -14.92 -0.11
CA LEU A 60 11.67 -14.50 1.08
C LEU A 60 11.41 -12.98 1.12
N THR A 61 12.34 -12.17 0.63
CA THR A 61 12.17 -10.70 0.57
C THR A 61 11.17 -10.31 -0.50
N GLN A 62 11.15 -11.01 -1.63
CA GLN A 62 10.14 -10.81 -2.68
C GLN A 62 8.75 -11.26 -2.20
N GLU A 63 8.68 -12.37 -1.47
CA GLU A 63 7.44 -12.87 -0.85
C GLU A 63 6.84 -11.86 0.14
N ILE A 64 7.64 -11.34 1.08
CA ILE A 64 7.20 -10.30 2.02
C ILE A 64 6.72 -9.04 1.28
N LYS A 65 7.41 -8.64 0.20
CA LYS A 65 6.99 -7.49 -0.61
C LYS A 65 5.63 -7.75 -1.29
N ASN A 66 5.44 -8.94 -1.85
CA ASN A 66 4.20 -9.33 -2.51
C ASN A 66 3.03 -9.38 -1.52
N ILE A 67 3.22 -9.99 -0.36
CA ILE A 67 2.24 -10.03 0.73
C ILE A 67 1.82 -8.60 1.13
N ASN A 68 2.79 -7.72 1.38
CA ASN A 68 2.48 -6.33 1.75
C ASN A 68 1.76 -5.55 0.64
N SER A 69 2.12 -5.74 -0.63
CA SER A 69 1.40 -5.14 -1.77
C SER A 69 -0.03 -5.67 -1.84
N ASN A 70 -0.25 -6.97 -1.66
CA ASN A 70 -1.57 -7.59 -1.65
C ASN A 70 -2.43 -7.11 -0.46
N ILE A 71 -1.86 -6.97 0.73
CA ILE A 71 -2.54 -6.35 1.88
C ILE A 71 -2.98 -4.93 1.53
N GLY A 72 -2.10 -4.12 0.93
CA GLY A 72 -2.43 -2.76 0.51
C GLY A 72 -3.58 -2.71 -0.49
N ARG A 73 -3.58 -3.61 -1.47
CA ARG A 73 -4.69 -3.76 -2.44
C ARG A 73 -6.00 -4.12 -1.76
N LEU A 74 -5.97 -5.12 -0.87
CA LEU A 74 -7.16 -5.56 -0.13
C LEU A 74 -7.72 -4.46 0.78
N GLN A 75 -6.88 -3.65 1.41
CA GLN A 75 -7.34 -2.50 2.22
C GLN A 75 -8.06 -1.45 1.38
N VAL A 76 -7.56 -1.17 0.17
CA VAL A 76 -8.22 -0.25 -0.78
C VAL A 76 -9.54 -0.87 -1.27
N ALA A 77 -9.55 -2.18 -1.57
CA ALA A 77 -10.76 -2.90 -1.95
C ALA A 77 -11.81 -2.84 -0.84
N GLN A 78 -11.44 -3.15 0.41
CA GLN A 78 -12.31 -3.10 1.58
C GLN A 78 -12.97 -1.73 1.73
N LYS A 79 -12.17 -0.66 1.75
CA LYS A 79 -12.68 0.72 1.87
C LYS A 79 -13.64 1.07 0.74
N SER A 80 -13.35 0.61 -0.47
CA SER A 80 -14.17 0.90 -1.64
C SER A 80 -15.49 0.15 -1.60
N LEU A 81 -15.48 -1.12 -1.19
CA LEU A 81 -16.68 -1.95 -1.00
C LEU A 81 -17.58 -1.38 0.11
N ASP A 82 -16.98 -1.02 1.25
CA ASP A 82 -17.71 -0.42 2.38
C ASP A 82 -18.33 0.93 2.01
N ALA A 83 -17.63 1.74 1.19
CA ALA A 83 -18.14 3.03 0.74
C ALA A 83 -19.36 2.92 -0.18
N ILE A 84 -19.46 1.86 -0.99
CA ILE A 84 -20.58 1.66 -1.93
C ILE A 84 -21.73 0.84 -1.34
N GLU A 85 -21.58 0.20 -0.18
CA GLU A 85 -22.58 -0.69 0.41
C GLU A 85 -23.95 0.01 0.57
N SER A 86 -23.95 1.22 1.12
CA SER A 86 -25.17 2.00 1.32
C SER A 86 -25.84 2.37 0.00
N ASP A 87 -25.06 2.77 -1.00
CA ASP A 87 -25.58 3.14 -2.32
C ASP A 87 -26.21 1.95 -3.01
N VAL A 88 -25.56 0.79 -2.94
CA VAL A 88 -26.05 -0.46 -3.54
C VAL A 88 -27.34 -0.89 -2.87
N ARG A 89 -27.39 -0.85 -1.53
CA ARG A 89 -28.62 -1.15 -0.79
C ARG A 89 -29.76 -0.21 -1.21
N LYS A 90 -29.49 1.09 -1.34
CA LYS A 90 -30.49 2.06 -1.79
C LYS A 90 -30.96 1.79 -3.22
N VAL A 91 -30.06 1.37 -4.11
CA VAL A 91 -30.45 0.95 -5.48
C VAL A 91 -31.41 -0.24 -5.44
N VAL A 92 -31.17 -1.24 -4.57
CA VAL A 92 -32.08 -2.37 -4.40
C VAL A 92 -33.47 -1.91 -3.94
N GLU A 93 -33.51 -1.08 -2.89
CA GLU A 93 -34.75 -0.54 -2.31
C GLU A 93 -35.54 0.28 -3.35
N LEU A 94 -34.89 1.19 -4.06
CA LEU A 94 -35.50 2.02 -5.09
C LEU A 94 -35.96 1.20 -6.30
N THR A 95 -35.22 0.15 -6.67
CA THR A 95 -35.63 -0.74 -7.78
C THR A 95 -36.92 -1.47 -7.43
N GLU A 96 -37.11 -1.87 -6.18
CA GLU A 96 -38.34 -2.51 -5.74
C GLU A 96 -39.50 -1.49 -5.63
N GLN A 97 -39.22 -0.30 -5.09
CA GLN A 97 -40.18 0.79 -5.04
C GLN A 97 -40.69 1.18 -6.44
N SER A 98 -39.79 1.29 -7.43
CA SER A 98 -40.14 1.63 -8.82
C SER A 98 -41.16 0.65 -9.44
N LYS A 99 -41.10 -0.64 -9.08
CA LYS A 99 -42.07 -1.65 -9.55
C LYS A 99 -43.45 -1.50 -8.91
N GLN A 100 -43.51 -0.97 -7.70
CA GLN A 100 -44.74 -0.81 -6.93
C GLN A 100 -45.45 0.52 -7.24
N THR A 101 -44.70 1.52 -7.69
CA THR A 101 -45.23 2.82 -8.10
C THR A 101 -45.91 2.73 -9.48
N ALA A 102 -47.17 3.16 -9.57
CA ALA A 102 -47.90 3.25 -10.84
C ALA A 102 -47.81 4.65 -11.50
N ASP A 103 -47.38 5.66 -10.76
CA ASP A 103 -47.20 7.02 -11.29
C ASP A 103 -45.92 7.12 -12.13
N LYS A 104 -46.07 7.56 -13.38
CA LYS A 104 -44.97 7.63 -14.35
C LYS A 104 -43.95 8.73 -14.00
N LYS A 105 -44.37 9.82 -13.36
CA LYS A 105 -43.47 10.91 -12.98
C LYS A 105 -42.61 10.46 -11.81
N GLU A 106 -43.20 9.84 -10.79
CA GLU A 106 -42.47 9.26 -9.66
C GLU A 106 -41.53 8.14 -10.12
N GLN A 107 -41.94 7.27 -11.05
CA GLN A 107 -41.06 6.26 -11.64
C GLN A 107 -39.82 6.88 -12.30
N ASN A 108 -39.97 8.00 -13.03
CA ASN A 108 -38.84 8.68 -13.66
C ASN A 108 -37.89 9.28 -12.62
N GLU A 109 -38.42 9.91 -11.56
CA GLU A 109 -37.62 10.49 -10.47
C GLU A 109 -36.81 9.41 -9.75
N ILE A 110 -37.44 8.25 -9.45
CA ILE A 110 -36.76 7.08 -8.87
C ILE A 110 -35.68 6.56 -9.82
N GLN A 111 -35.95 6.50 -11.12
CA GLN A 111 -34.99 6.02 -12.11
C GLN A 111 -33.77 6.94 -12.22
N ASP A 112 -33.97 8.26 -12.16
CA ASP A 112 -32.88 9.24 -12.16
C ASP A 112 -31.99 9.11 -10.92
N GLU A 113 -32.59 8.87 -9.75
CA GLU A 113 -31.85 8.62 -8.52
C GLU A 113 -31.05 7.30 -8.59
N ILE A 114 -31.65 6.22 -9.08
CA ILE A 114 -30.96 4.94 -9.33
C ILE A 114 -29.76 5.15 -10.26
N ASN A 115 -29.93 5.92 -11.33
CA ASN A 115 -28.86 6.21 -12.28
C ASN A 115 -27.71 7.02 -11.65
N ALA A 116 -28.03 7.96 -10.75
CA ALA A 116 -27.03 8.72 -10.02
C ALA A 116 -26.22 7.82 -9.07
N LEU A 117 -26.89 6.96 -8.31
CA LEU A 117 -26.26 5.99 -7.41
C LEU A 117 -25.36 5.01 -8.17
N LYS A 118 -25.84 4.44 -9.29
CA LYS A 118 -25.05 3.57 -10.15
C LYS A 118 -23.77 4.23 -10.66
N LYS A 119 -23.84 5.49 -11.08
CA LYS A 119 -22.66 6.26 -11.49
C LYS A 119 -21.68 6.46 -10.33
N ASN A 120 -22.17 6.69 -9.11
CA ASN A 120 -21.31 6.83 -7.94
C ASN A 120 -20.58 5.52 -7.61
N ILE A 121 -21.31 4.41 -7.60
CA ILE A 121 -20.77 3.06 -7.39
C ILE A 121 -19.68 2.76 -8.44
N GLU A 122 -20.00 2.96 -9.72
CA GLU A 122 -19.04 2.79 -10.82
C GLU A 122 -17.78 3.64 -10.67
N SER A 123 -17.97 4.93 -10.34
CA SER A 123 -16.87 5.88 -10.16
C SER A 123 -15.96 5.44 -9.02
N THR A 124 -16.53 4.99 -7.91
CA THR A 124 -15.78 4.51 -6.74
C THR A 124 -14.96 3.27 -7.09
N LEU A 125 -15.56 2.28 -7.73
CA LEU A 125 -14.87 1.06 -8.17
C LEU A 125 -13.77 1.35 -9.20
N LYS A 126 -13.99 2.27 -10.14
CA LYS A 126 -12.98 2.69 -11.13
C LYS A 126 -11.79 3.41 -10.49
N LYS A 127 -12.03 4.23 -9.46
CA LYS A 127 -11.01 5.02 -8.75
C LYS A 127 -10.22 4.23 -7.71
N ALA A 128 -10.72 3.07 -7.29
CA ALA A 128 -10.07 2.18 -6.35
C ALA A 128 -8.75 1.62 -6.93
N THR A 129 -7.67 2.37 -6.72
CA THR A 129 -6.35 2.07 -7.27
C THR A 129 -5.31 1.95 -6.17
N PHE A 130 -4.39 1.02 -6.34
CA PHE A 130 -3.21 0.82 -5.51
C PHE A 130 -2.00 0.64 -6.42
N GLU A 131 -0.91 1.39 -6.18
CA GLU A 131 0.26 1.40 -7.06
C GLU A 131 -0.09 1.62 -8.55
N SER A 132 -1.03 2.55 -8.80
CA SER A 132 -1.54 2.90 -10.13
C SER A 132 -2.29 1.76 -10.86
N SER A 133 -2.61 0.66 -10.18
CA SER A 133 -3.41 -0.44 -10.70
C SER A 133 -4.77 -0.51 -10.01
N ASN A 134 -5.83 -0.78 -10.77
CA ASN A 134 -7.17 -0.95 -10.19
C ASN A 134 -7.23 -2.25 -9.38
N VAL A 135 -7.71 -2.18 -8.14
CA VAL A 135 -7.72 -3.32 -7.21
C VAL A 135 -8.77 -4.38 -7.55
N PHE A 136 -9.77 -4.03 -8.37
CA PHE A 136 -10.80 -4.94 -8.84
C PHE A 136 -10.51 -5.57 -10.20
N ALA A 137 -9.36 -5.25 -10.81
CA ALA A 137 -9.01 -5.75 -12.14
C ALA A 137 -8.50 -7.20 -12.16
N LYS A 138 -7.97 -7.70 -11.04
CA LYS A 138 -7.35 -9.03 -10.95
C LYS A 138 -7.62 -9.66 -9.59
N SER A 139 -7.77 -10.98 -9.58
CA SER A 139 -7.87 -11.77 -8.36
C SER A 139 -6.52 -11.83 -7.63
N ILE A 140 -6.56 -11.95 -6.31
CA ILE A 140 -5.38 -12.18 -5.46
C ILE A 140 -5.33 -13.66 -5.12
N MET A 141 -4.17 -14.27 -5.36
CA MET A 141 -3.93 -15.70 -5.14
C MET A 141 -2.81 -15.89 -4.12
N ASP A 142 -2.89 -16.99 -3.39
CA ASP A 142 -1.82 -17.53 -2.56
C ASP A 142 -1.66 -19.03 -2.85
N ASN A 143 -0.49 -19.45 -3.31
CA ASN A 143 -0.18 -20.87 -3.61
C ASN A 143 -1.31 -21.63 -4.34
N ASP A 144 -1.81 -21.05 -5.43
CA ASP A 144 -2.93 -21.54 -6.27
C ASP A 144 -4.34 -21.45 -5.66
N GLU A 145 -4.47 -20.99 -4.41
CA GLU A 145 -5.75 -20.67 -3.77
C GLU A 145 -6.16 -19.22 -4.04
N VAL A 146 -7.42 -18.99 -4.43
CA VAL A 146 -7.94 -17.65 -4.67
C VAL A 146 -8.41 -17.05 -3.34
N LEU A 147 -7.64 -16.10 -2.81
CA LEU A 147 -7.98 -15.39 -1.58
C LEU A 147 -9.06 -14.32 -1.82
N PHE A 148 -9.02 -13.67 -2.98
CA PHE A 148 -9.98 -12.61 -3.33
C PHE A 148 -10.25 -12.61 -4.83
N ASP A 149 -11.49 -12.93 -5.21
CA ASP A 149 -11.92 -12.99 -6.61
C ASP A 149 -12.57 -11.69 -7.08
N ALA A 150 -11.75 -10.65 -7.25
CA ALA A 150 -12.21 -9.31 -7.58
C ALA A 150 -13.12 -9.21 -8.83
N PRO A 151 -12.85 -9.94 -9.94
CA PRO A 151 -13.71 -9.94 -11.14
C PRO A 151 -15.14 -10.45 -10.90
N LYS A 152 -15.40 -11.17 -9.81
CA LYS A 152 -16.74 -11.60 -9.42
C LYS A 152 -17.67 -10.42 -9.18
N LEU A 153 -17.13 -9.27 -8.76
CA LEU A 153 -17.86 -8.02 -8.60
C LEU A 153 -18.17 -7.38 -9.96
N ASN A 154 -19.15 -7.92 -10.67
CA ASN A 154 -19.55 -7.43 -11.98
C ASN A 154 -20.57 -6.29 -11.88
N VAL A 155 -20.13 -5.07 -12.19
CA VAL A 155 -20.94 -3.84 -12.22
C VAL A 155 -22.18 -3.96 -13.11
N SER A 156 -22.14 -4.75 -14.19
CA SER A 156 -23.30 -4.97 -15.05
C SER A 156 -24.51 -5.56 -14.31
N LEU A 157 -24.27 -6.27 -13.19
CA LEU A 157 -25.34 -6.79 -12.33
C LEU A 157 -26.18 -5.68 -11.70
N LEU A 158 -25.67 -4.46 -11.51
CA LEU A 158 -26.47 -3.33 -11.04
C LEU A 158 -27.65 -3.01 -11.98
N ASN A 159 -27.53 -3.35 -13.27
CA ASN A 159 -28.58 -3.10 -14.26
C ASN A 159 -29.54 -4.29 -14.40
N SER A 160 -29.02 -5.51 -14.34
CA SER A 160 -29.85 -6.71 -14.53
C SER A 160 -30.48 -7.23 -13.24
N ASN A 161 -29.76 -7.19 -12.12
CA ASN A 161 -30.18 -7.73 -10.84
C ASN A 161 -29.38 -7.09 -9.69
N ALA A 162 -29.90 -5.96 -9.19
CA ALA A 162 -29.26 -5.21 -8.10
C ALA A 162 -29.13 -6.03 -6.81
N GLN A 163 -30.09 -6.91 -6.51
CA GLN A 163 -30.03 -7.79 -5.34
C GLN A 163 -28.83 -8.74 -5.44
N LYS A 164 -28.65 -9.39 -6.59
CA LYS A 164 -27.50 -10.27 -6.82
C LYS A 164 -26.17 -9.52 -6.73
N PHE A 165 -26.11 -8.27 -7.20
CA PHE A 165 -24.91 -7.43 -7.03
C PHE A 165 -24.64 -7.16 -5.54
N TYR A 166 -25.67 -6.84 -4.75
CA TYR A 166 -25.55 -6.63 -3.31
C TYR A 166 -25.06 -7.89 -2.59
N ASP A 167 -25.61 -9.07 -2.92
CA ASP A 167 -25.19 -10.33 -2.33
C ASP A 167 -23.71 -10.63 -2.63
N VAL A 168 -23.28 -10.41 -3.88
CA VAL A 168 -21.87 -10.53 -4.28
C VAL A 168 -20.99 -9.51 -3.55
N LEU A 169 -21.45 -8.27 -3.37
CA LEU A 169 -20.73 -7.26 -2.61
C LEU A 169 -20.49 -7.71 -1.16
N LYS A 170 -21.51 -8.24 -0.49
CA LYS A 170 -21.37 -8.77 0.88
C LYS A 170 -20.40 -9.94 0.93
N GLU A 171 -20.48 -10.85 -0.04
CA GLU A 171 -19.54 -11.96 -0.16
C GLU A 171 -18.10 -11.46 -0.33
N GLN A 172 -17.87 -10.50 -1.22
CA GLN A 172 -16.55 -9.91 -1.46
C GLN A 172 -16.02 -9.17 -0.22
N GLN A 173 -16.87 -8.49 0.55
CA GLN A 173 -16.46 -7.87 1.82
C GLN A 173 -15.96 -8.90 2.84
N VAL A 174 -16.58 -10.09 2.88
CA VAL A 174 -16.12 -11.20 3.74
C VAL A 174 -14.79 -11.76 3.21
N GLN A 175 -14.71 -12.08 1.91
CA GLN A 175 -13.47 -12.57 1.30
C GLN A 175 -12.29 -11.63 1.52
N VAL A 176 -12.49 -10.31 1.41
CA VAL A 176 -11.44 -9.33 1.67
C VAL A 176 -10.97 -9.35 3.12
N LYS A 177 -11.87 -9.53 4.09
CA LYS A 177 -11.51 -9.63 5.51
C LYS A 177 -10.70 -10.89 5.78
N ASP A 178 -11.16 -12.03 5.28
CA ASP A 178 -10.51 -13.33 5.47
C ASP A 178 -9.13 -13.36 4.80
N ALA A 179 -9.03 -12.80 3.58
CA ALA A 179 -7.77 -12.64 2.87
C ALA A 179 -6.79 -11.71 3.59
N LEU A 180 -7.29 -10.62 4.20
CA LEU A 180 -6.45 -9.72 5.00
C LEU A 180 -5.90 -10.41 6.25
N GLU A 181 -6.70 -11.21 6.93
CA GLU A 181 -6.27 -11.98 8.10
C GLU A 181 -5.20 -13.01 7.70
N THR A 182 -5.48 -13.80 6.67
CA THR A 182 -4.54 -14.79 6.11
C THR A 182 -3.20 -14.18 5.72
N LEU A 183 -3.21 -13.07 4.97
CA LEU A 183 -1.97 -12.41 4.54
C LEU A 183 -1.22 -11.73 5.69
N LYS A 184 -1.92 -11.28 6.74
CA LYS A 184 -1.26 -10.75 7.94
C LYS A 184 -0.53 -11.84 8.70
N ASP A 185 -1.17 -12.99 8.91
CA ASP A 185 -0.55 -14.13 9.57
C ASP A 185 0.70 -14.60 8.81
N GLN A 186 0.61 -14.65 7.47
CA GLN A 186 1.77 -14.96 6.62
C GLN A 186 2.86 -13.91 6.69
N ALA A 187 2.50 -12.62 6.73
CA ALA A 187 3.47 -11.53 6.90
C ALA A 187 4.22 -11.66 8.23
N GLU A 188 3.53 -11.99 9.31
CA GLU A 188 4.11 -12.21 10.64
C GLU A 188 5.03 -13.44 10.65
N GLU A 189 4.57 -14.57 10.09
CA GLU A 189 5.36 -15.79 10.01
C GLU A 189 6.65 -15.57 9.19
N ASN A 190 6.54 -14.89 8.05
CA ASN A 190 7.68 -14.60 7.18
C ASN A 190 8.65 -13.57 7.80
N ALA A 191 8.15 -12.59 8.56
CA ALA A 191 8.99 -11.69 9.34
C ALA A 191 9.77 -12.44 10.43
N ASP A 192 9.13 -13.40 11.10
CA ASP A 192 9.77 -14.25 12.11
C ASP A 192 10.81 -15.19 11.49
N LYS A 193 10.54 -15.77 10.32
CA LYS A 193 11.52 -16.57 9.54
C LYS A 193 12.74 -15.73 9.16
N LEU A 194 12.53 -14.50 8.68
CA LEU A 194 13.61 -13.58 8.33
C LEU A 194 14.47 -13.25 9.56
N ALA A 195 13.85 -12.92 10.69
CA ALA A 195 14.56 -12.61 11.93
C ALA A 195 15.36 -13.82 12.49
N LYS A 196 14.87 -15.05 12.29
CA LYS A 196 15.57 -16.28 12.66
C LYS A 196 16.74 -16.57 11.71
N ASN A 197 16.56 -16.38 10.40
CA ASN A 197 17.62 -16.56 9.40
C ASN A 197 18.75 -15.54 9.57
N ASP A 198 18.44 -14.27 9.89
CA ASP A 198 19.45 -13.25 10.21
C ASP A 198 20.26 -13.61 11.45
N LYS A 199 19.61 -14.17 12.49
CA LYS A 199 20.30 -14.67 13.70
C LYS A 199 21.17 -15.89 13.40
N ALA A 200 20.74 -16.79 12.53
CA ALA A 200 21.52 -17.96 12.13
C ALA A 200 22.75 -17.57 11.29
N LEU A 201 22.60 -16.64 10.34
CA LEU A 201 23.70 -16.06 9.56
C LEU A 201 24.69 -15.29 10.43
N ALA A 202 24.21 -14.54 11.44
CA ALA A 202 25.08 -13.87 12.40
C ALA A 202 25.87 -14.85 13.29
N ARG A 203 25.23 -15.95 13.76
CA ARG A 203 25.91 -17.01 14.52
C ARG A 203 26.93 -17.79 13.69
N ASN A 204 26.62 -18.11 12.44
CA ASN A 204 27.55 -18.83 11.55
C ASN A 204 28.74 -17.95 11.12
N LYS A 205 28.57 -16.63 10.98
CA LYS A 205 29.70 -15.70 10.81
C LYS A 205 30.55 -15.58 12.07
N ALA A 206 29.94 -15.53 13.26
CA ALA A 206 30.69 -15.51 14.52
C ALA A 206 31.48 -16.82 14.78
N GLY A 207 30.91 -17.97 14.42
CA GLY A 207 31.58 -19.28 14.53
C GLY A 207 32.73 -19.48 13.54
N LYS A 208 32.70 -18.81 12.37
CA LYS A 208 33.77 -18.89 11.37
C LYS A 208 34.93 -17.93 11.63
N ILE A 209 34.75 -16.91 12.48
CA ILE A 209 35.80 -15.95 12.87
C ILE A 209 36.60 -16.44 14.10
N GLN A 210 36.12 -17.44 14.83
CA GLN A 210 36.84 -17.95 16.02
C GLN A 210 38.08 -18.80 15.72
N ASN A 211 38.35 -19.15 14.45
CA ASN A 211 39.54 -19.92 14.09
C ASN A 211 40.66 -19.11 13.40
N GLU A 212 40.47 -17.81 13.15
CA GLU A 212 41.54 -16.96 12.64
C GLU A 212 41.50 -15.59 13.33
N ASN A 213 42.44 -15.40 14.26
CA ASN A 213 42.83 -14.16 14.92
C ASN A 213 42.04 -13.72 16.16
N LYS A 214 42.57 -14.12 17.33
CA LYS A 214 42.49 -13.36 18.58
C LYS A 214 43.13 -11.97 18.40
N ALA A 215 42.35 -10.96 18.03
CA ALA A 215 42.61 -9.55 18.36
C ALA A 215 41.41 -8.68 17.94
N ALA A 216 41.06 -7.69 18.76
CA ALA A 216 39.99 -6.70 18.57
C ALA A 216 38.55 -7.18 18.86
N SER A 217 38.27 -7.42 20.15
CA SER A 217 36.92 -7.23 20.69
C SER A 217 36.81 -5.85 21.32
N ARG A 218 35.94 -5.01 20.75
CA ARG A 218 34.94 -4.12 21.37
C ARG A 218 34.48 -3.10 20.32
N ASP A 219 33.18 -2.83 20.30
CA ASP A 219 32.48 -1.82 19.48
C ASP A 219 32.06 -2.18 18.05
N MET A 220 31.16 -3.17 17.88
CA MET A 220 30.26 -3.23 16.70
C MET A 220 28.91 -3.90 17.03
N GLN A 221 28.32 -3.61 18.19
CA GLN A 221 27.07 -4.25 18.62
C GLN A 221 25.78 -3.48 18.30
N ASN A 222 25.81 -2.37 17.56
CA ASN A 222 24.63 -1.50 17.49
C ASN A 222 24.44 -0.72 16.18
N THR A 223 24.45 -1.39 15.03
CA THR A 223 23.92 -0.80 13.79
C THR A 223 23.32 -1.87 12.89
N ASP A 224 22.18 -1.55 12.30
CA ASP A 224 21.46 -2.27 11.23
C ASP A 224 20.40 -3.33 11.59
N GLY A 225 20.06 -3.51 12.87
CA GLY A 225 18.83 -4.23 13.26
C GLY A 225 17.57 -3.34 13.37
N SER A 226 17.71 -2.02 13.24
CA SER A 226 16.70 -1.04 13.68
C SER A 226 15.53 -0.86 12.71
N PHE A 227 15.71 -1.10 11.41
CA PHE A 227 14.61 -0.95 10.44
C PHE A 227 13.61 -2.11 10.50
N LEU A 228 14.09 -3.35 10.59
CA LEU A 228 13.22 -4.53 10.72
C LEU A 228 12.55 -4.59 12.10
N LYS A 229 13.25 -4.18 13.16
CA LYS A 229 12.61 -4.00 14.48
C LYS A 229 11.54 -2.91 14.47
N LYS A 230 11.75 -1.81 13.74
CA LYS A 230 10.74 -0.75 13.58
C LYS A 230 9.53 -1.24 12.79
N LEU A 231 9.73 -2.00 11.71
CA LEU A 231 8.65 -2.62 10.96
C LEU A 231 7.86 -3.63 11.81
N GLY A 232 8.54 -4.54 12.51
CA GLY A 232 7.89 -5.46 13.45
C GLY A 232 7.17 -4.76 14.61
N SER A 233 7.68 -3.63 15.10
CA SER A 233 7.00 -2.82 16.11
C SER A 233 5.76 -2.10 15.58
N LEU A 234 5.70 -1.78 14.29
CA LEU A 234 4.52 -1.14 13.69
C LEU A 234 3.34 -2.11 13.55
N PHE A 235 3.61 -3.40 13.33
CA PHE A 235 2.57 -4.43 13.31
C PHE A 235 2.17 -4.89 14.72
N ARG A 236 3.12 -4.97 15.67
CA ARG A 236 2.82 -5.37 17.06
C ARG A 236 2.05 -4.33 17.87
N VAL A 237 2.08 -3.04 17.50
CA VAL A 237 1.37 -1.97 18.23
C VAL A 237 -0.14 -1.94 17.93
N SER A 238 -0.66 -2.71 16.96
CA SER A 238 -2.11 -2.70 16.69
C SER A 238 -2.96 -3.61 17.58
N HIS A 239 -2.37 -4.31 18.56
CA HIS A 239 -3.10 -5.18 19.50
C HIS A 239 -3.09 -4.72 20.97
N ASP A 240 -2.55 -3.53 21.28
CA ASP A 240 -2.50 -3.01 22.67
C ASP A 240 -3.13 -1.61 22.80
N THR A 241 -4.18 -1.33 22.02
CA THR A 241 -4.92 -0.04 22.11
C THR A 241 -5.84 0.05 23.33
N ASP A 242 -6.09 -1.05 24.04
CA ASP A 242 -7.02 -1.06 25.19
C ASP A 242 -6.41 -0.57 26.51
N LYS A 243 -5.09 -0.33 26.56
CA LYS A 243 -4.42 0.12 27.80
C LYS A 243 -4.04 1.60 27.84
N LEU A 244 -4.18 2.33 26.73
CA LEU A 244 -3.76 3.73 26.63
C LEU A 244 -4.89 4.77 26.79
N SER A 245 -6.16 4.34 26.87
CA SER A 245 -7.28 5.27 27.01
C SER A 245 -7.59 5.65 28.47
N ASN A 246 -7.44 4.74 29.44
CA ASN A 246 -7.91 5.00 30.81
C ASN A 246 -6.98 5.90 31.65
N GLN A 247 -5.68 5.95 31.33
CA GLN A 247 -4.73 6.74 32.11
C GLN A 247 -4.72 8.22 31.68
N ARG A 248 -4.84 8.50 30.37
CA ARG A 248 -4.99 9.87 29.84
C ARG A 248 -6.36 10.49 30.11
N VAL A 249 -7.43 9.69 30.12
CA VAL A 249 -8.78 10.19 30.41
C VAL A 249 -8.90 10.58 31.90
N LYS A 250 -8.20 9.91 32.82
CA LYS A 250 -8.15 10.33 34.24
C LYS A 250 -7.33 11.59 34.49
N GLU A 251 -6.30 11.87 33.70
CA GLU A 251 -5.55 13.14 33.80
C GLU A 251 -6.29 14.34 33.19
N LEU A 252 -7.24 14.10 32.27
CA LEU A 252 -8.05 15.16 31.64
C LEU A 252 -9.36 15.47 32.40
N LEU A 253 -9.69 14.68 33.43
CA LEU A 253 -10.90 14.82 34.25
C LEU A 253 -10.59 15.15 35.73
N ALA A 254 -9.33 15.45 36.06
CA ALA A 254 -8.89 15.93 37.37
C ALA A 254 -8.65 17.44 37.36
#